data_AF-A0A6G3C430-F1
#
_entry.id   AF-A0A6G3C430-F1
#
_cell.length_a   1.000
_cell.length_b   1.000
_cell.length_c   1.000
_cell.angle_alpha   90.00
_cell.angle_beta   90.00
_cell.angle_gamma   90.00
#
_symmetry.space_group_name_H-M   'P 1'
#
loop_
_entity.id
_entity.type
_entity.pdbx_description
1 polymer ?
#
loop_
_entity_poly.entity_id
_entity_poly.type
_entity_poly.pdbx_seq_one_letter_code
_entity_poly.pdbx_strand_id
1 'polypeptide(L)' 'MSAGPDILDPEAPALTGIGSLFTDGTWIWREDLPHYVAKYHVALPGEFIQHIRALEYKAPSVPESRLVDIATQDLGIDM' A
#
# COMPACT_ATOMS: atom_id res chain seq x y z
N MET A 1 10.96 -3.20 -10.45
CA MET A 1 9.61 -3.80 -10.41
C MET A 1 9.75 -5.25 -10.02
N SER A 2 9.30 -5.62 -8.82
CA SER A 2 9.18 -7.03 -8.46
C SER A 2 7.92 -7.61 -9.10
N ALA A 3 7.91 -8.92 -9.32
CA ALA A 3 6.72 -9.67 -9.67
C ALA A 3 6.67 -10.95 -8.83
N GLY A 4 5.46 -11.40 -8.50
CA GLY A 4 5.26 -12.66 -7.79
C GLY A 4 3.81 -13.08 -7.75
N PRO A 5 3.50 -14.16 -7.03
CA PRO A 5 2.17 -14.78 -7.09
C PRO A 5 1.10 -13.86 -6.51
N ASP A 6 -0.11 -13.95 -7.06
CA ASP A 6 -1.30 -13.43 -6.39
C ASP A 6 -1.53 -14.26 -5.12
N ILE A 7 -1.67 -13.57 -3.98
CA ILE A 7 -1.76 -14.22 -2.66
C ILE A 7 -3.08 -14.95 -2.48
N LEU A 8 -4.15 -14.53 -3.15
CA LEU A 8 -5.49 -15.14 -3.05
C LEU A 8 -5.78 -16.12 -4.18
N ASP A 9 -4.99 -16.12 -5.25
CA ASP A 9 -5.11 -17.02 -6.40
C ASP A 9 -3.72 -17.38 -6.95
N PRO A 10 -2.98 -18.31 -6.30
CA PRO A 10 -1.60 -18.61 -6.68
C PRO A 10 -1.41 -19.15 -8.10
N GLU A 11 -2.49 -19.62 -8.74
CA GLU A 11 -2.51 -20.13 -10.12
C GLU A 11 -2.75 -19.01 -11.15
N ALA A 12 -3.10 -17.80 -10.72
CA ALA A 12 -3.23 -16.65 -11.60
C ALA A 12 -1.86 -16.18 -12.14
N PRO A 13 -1.86 -15.41 -13.25
CA PRO A 13 -0.66 -14.72 -13.68
C PRO A 13 -0.03 -13.87 -12.58
N ALA A 14 1.30 -13.82 -12.54
CA ALA A 14 2.04 -13.04 -11.55
C ALA A 14 1.66 -11.55 -11.59
N LEU A 15 1.54 -10.97 -10.39
CA LEU A 15 1.29 -9.54 -10.21
C LEU A 15 2.61 -8.78 -10.17
N THR A 16 2.64 -7.60 -10.77
CA THR A 16 3.75 -6.65 -10.66
C THR A 16 3.57 -5.74 -9.46
N GLY A 17 4.66 -5.22 -8.91
CA GLY A 17 4.61 -4.24 -7.81
C GLY A 17 4.35 -4.86 -6.44
N ILE A 18 4.39 -6.19 -6.33
CA ILE A 18 4.05 -6.91 -5.10
C ILE A 18 4.91 -6.53 -3.89
N GLY A 19 6.12 -6.02 -4.12
CA GLY A 19 7.05 -5.55 -3.10
C GLY A 19 7.20 -4.02 -3.05
N SER A 20 6.42 -3.29 -3.83
CA SER A 20 6.38 -1.83 -3.79
C SER A 20 5.38 -1.37 -2.73
N LEU A 21 5.80 -0.45 -1.87
CA LEU A 21 4.96 0.17 -0.86
C LEU A 21 4.73 1.66 -1.18
N PHE A 22 3.53 2.13 -0.85
CA PHE A 22 3.13 3.53 -0.91
C PHE A 22 2.66 3.99 0.47
N THR A 23 2.75 5.29 0.72
CA THR A 23 2.24 5.91 1.93
C THR A 23 1.82 7.36 1.68
N ASP A 24 0.82 7.82 2.44
CA ASP A 24 0.43 9.23 2.58
C ASP A 24 1.00 9.87 3.86
N GLY A 25 1.87 9.14 4.56
CA GLY A 25 2.45 9.53 5.86
C GLY A 25 1.66 9.01 7.07
N THR A 26 0.44 8.51 6.85
CA THR A 26 -0.42 7.92 7.89
C THR A 26 -0.62 6.43 7.66
N TRP A 27 -0.99 6.04 6.44
CA TRP A 27 -1.21 4.66 6.03
C TRP A 27 -0.10 4.16 5.12
N ILE A 28 0.16 2.86 5.16
CA ILE A 28 1.05 2.16 4.23
C ILE A 28 0.20 1.14 3.48
N TRP A 29 0.36 1.07 2.16
CA TRP A 29 -0.31 0.06 1.33
C TRP A 29 0.60 -0.43 0.21
N ARG A 30 0.29 -1.62 -0.31
CA ARG A 30 1.01 -2.21 -1.43
C ARG A 30 0.50 -1.65 -2.76
N GLU A 31 1.39 -1.57 -3.75
CA GLU A 31 1.04 -1.17 -5.12
C GLU A 31 -0.10 -1.99 -5.72
N ASP A 32 -0.15 -3.28 -5.39
CA ASP A 32 -1.13 -4.23 -5.90
C ASP A 32 -2.46 -4.24 -5.11
N LEU A 33 -2.64 -3.39 -4.09
CA LEU A 33 -3.91 -3.29 -3.35
C LEU A 33 -5.15 -3.08 -4.25
N PRO A 34 -5.11 -2.21 -5.29
CA PRO A 34 -6.26 -2.03 -6.18
C PRO A 34 -6.71 -3.31 -6.88
N HIS A 35 -5.78 -4.23 -7.20
CA HIS A 35 -6.11 -5.54 -7.77
C HIS A 35 -7.01 -6.33 -6.81
N TYR A 36 -6.68 -6.36 -5.53
CA TYR A 36 -7.45 -7.11 -4.54
C TYR A 36 -8.83 -6.51 -4.26
N VAL A 37 -8.93 -5.18 -4.25
CA VAL A 37 -10.22 -4.49 -4.12
C VAL A 37 -11.10 -4.74 -5.35
N ALA A 38 -10.53 -4.67 -6.56
CA ALA A 38 -11.28 -4.81 -7.80
C ALA A 38 -11.70 -6.27 -8.10
N LYS A 39 -10.78 -7.23 -7.94
CA LYS A 39 -11.01 -8.65 -8.28
C LYS A 39 -11.72 -9.41 -7.16
N TYR A 40 -11.36 -9.17 -5.90
CA TYR A 40 -11.83 -9.97 -4.76
C TYR A 40 -12.72 -9.21 -3.79
N HIS A 41 -12.99 -7.93 -4.05
CA HIS A 41 -13.79 -7.09 -3.16
C HIS A 41 -13.29 -7.08 -1.71
N VAL A 42 -11.95 -7.11 -1.54
CA VAL A 42 -11.33 -7.02 -0.22
C VAL A 42 -11.83 -5.77 0.48
N ALA A 43 -12.45 -5.97 1.64
CA ALA A 43 -12.95 -4.87 2.47
C ALA A 43 -11.77 -4.08 3.03
N LEU A 44 -11.81 -2.76 2.83
CA LEU A 44 -10.83 -1.84 3.39
C LEU A 44 -11.30 -1.34 4.77
N PRO A 45 -10.38 -1.07 5.71
CA PRO A 45 -10.73 -0.45 6.99
C PRO A 45 -11.51 0.85 6.79
N GLY A 46 -12.57 1.06 7.57
CA GLY A 46 -13.42 2.25 7.44
C GLY A 46 -12.65 3.56 7.64
N GLU A 47 -11.72 3.57 8.59
CA GLU A 47 -10.86 4.73 8.88
C GLU A 47 -9.93 5.07 7.72
N PHE A 48 -9.41 4.07 7.01
CA PHE A 48 -8.60 4.28 5.81
C PHE A 48 -9.40 4.95 4.70
N ILE A 49 -10.65 4.50 4.47
CA ILE A 49 -11.55 5.11 3.49
C ILE A 49 -11.89 6.55 3.87
N GLN A 50 -12.17 6.81 5.15
CA GLN A 50 -12.44 8.16 5.65
C GLN A 50 -11.23 9.08 5.45
N HIS A 51 -10.02 8.59 5.74
CA HIS A 51 -8.77 9.33 5.55
C HIS A 51 -8.54 9.70 4.09
N ILE A 52 -8.61 8.73 3.16
CA ILE A 52 -8.43 8.98 1.72
C ILE A 52 -9.47 9.98 1.20
N ARG A 53 -10.72 9.89 1.66
CA ARG A 53 -11.77 10.85 1.28
C ARG A 53 -11.48 12.26 1.77
N ALA A 54 -10.98 12.41 3.00
CA ALA A 54 -10.58 13.70 3.55
C ALA A 54 -9.40 14.33 2.78
N LEU A 55 -8.54 13.49 2.17
CA LEU A 55 -7.47 13.91 1.26
C LEU A 55 -7.92 14.13 -0.19
N GLU A 56 -9.23 14.10 -0.47
CA GLU A 56 -9.78 14.20 -1.83
C GLU A 56 -9.16 13.20 -2.82
N TYR A 57 -8.83 12.00 -2.35
CA TYR A 57 -8.18 10.93 -3.12
C TYR A 57 -6.81 11.32 -3.71
N LYS A 58 -6.14 12.33 -3.14
CA LYS A 58 -4.79 12.75 -3.55
C LYS A 58 -3.82 12.59 -2.38
N ALA A 59 -2.92 11.61 -2.49
CA ALA A 59 -1.87 11.44 -1.51
C ALA A 59 -0.93 12.67 -1.50
N PRO A 60 -0.66 13.27 -0.34
CA PRO A 60 0.25 14.41 -0.23
C PRO A 60 1.71 13.97 -0.41
N SER A 61 2.59 14.94 -0.68
CA SER A 61 4.03 14.70 -0.57
C SER A 61 4.39 14.49 0.90
N VAL A 62 5.04 13.37 1.20
CA VAL A 62 5.48 13.04 2.56
C VAL A 62 6.93 13.51 2.74
N PRO A 63 7.27 14.26 3.81
CA PRO A 63 8.64 14.66 4.08
C PRO A 63 9.57 13.46 4.27
N GLU A 64 10.82 13.57 3.82
CA GLU A 64 11.81 12.50 3.94
C GLU A 64 12.00 12.01 5.37
N SER A 65 12.04 12.91 6.36
CA SER A 65 12.13 12.53 7.78
C SER A 65 11.00 11.59 8.20
N ARG A 66 9.77 11.86 7.74
CA ARG A 66 8.62 10.99 8.02
C ARG A 66 8.73 9.65 7.30
N LEU A 67 9.29 9.62 6.09
CA LEU A 67 9.54 8.36 5.38
C LEU A 67 10.59 7.51 6.10
N VAL A 68 11.66 8.13 6.62
CA VAL A 68 12.68 7.44 7.44
C VAL A 68 12.06 6.89 8.74
N ASP A 69 11.21 7.69 9.41
CA ASP A 69 10.49 7.23 10.60
C ASP A 69 9.62 6.00 10.28
N ILE A 70 8.84 6.05 9.20
CA ILE A 70 8.01 4.92 8.77
C ILE A 70 8.87 3.69 8.44
N ALA A 71 9.96 3.87 7.69
CA ALA A 71 10.84 2.77 7.30
C ALA A 71 11.45 2.08 8.54
N THR A 72 11.92 2.86 9.50
CA THR A 72 12.61 2.33 10.69
C THR A 72 11.65 1.80 11.75
N GLN A 73 10.56 2.51 12.05
CA GLN A 73 9.68 2.19 13.16
C GLN A 73 8.55 1.23 12.78
N ASP A 74 7.97 1.39 11.59
CA ASP A 74 6.81 0.60 11.16
C ASP A 74 7.22 -0.61 10.31
N LEU A 75 8.29 -0.48 9.51
CA LEU A 75 8.77 -1.54 8.60
C LEU A 75 10.02 -2.28 9.10
N GLY A 76 10.71 -1.77 10.13
CA GLY A 76 11.93 -2.37 10.68
C GLY A 76 13.11 -2.39 9.71
N ILE A 77 13.14 -1.43 8.77
CA ILE A 77 14.23 -1.25 7.80
C ILE A 77 15.28 -0.33 8.45
N ASP A 78 16.47 -0.86 8.68
CA ASP A 78 17.62 -0.04 9.08
C ASP A 78 18.06 0.82 7.88
N MET A 79 18.08 2.15 8.08
CA MET A 79 18.38 3.17 7.06
C MET A 79 19.68 3.90 7.36
#